data_AF-A0A7S4IGT3-F1
#
_entry.id   AF-A0A7S4IGT3-F1
#
_cell.length_a   1.000
_cell.length_b   1.000
_cell.length_c   1.000
_cell.angle_alpha   90.00
_cell.angle_beta   90.00
_cell.angle_gamma   90.00
#
_symmetry.space_group_name_H-M   'P 1'
#
loop_
_entity.id
_entity.type
_entity.pdbx_description
1 polymer ?
#
loop_
_entity_poly.entity_id
_entity_poly.type
_entity_poly.pdbx_seq_one_letter_code
_entity_poly.pdbx_strand_id
1 'polypeptide(L)'
;AIYQTFILVFPDLQEDQYESHIDEVQRAIKIHFVSKGLMIGEFHPKQSGEGIHNKDFRPLQSPVPLLVIRHMTPMDIDFLDSPSQYPVDLRIKFMSAYLESFKSPEVEARLVAAKKEREVIEKHSKLTARLVQHESNNLRGSQHIGPETDFNGIDEWTILYGTQTGTAASFANTLGKLLQHVAKKQEITIRVVAMDEYKFKSDLAKESKLFVISSTFGSGDPPIMGI
;
A
#
# COMPACT_ATOMS: atom_id res chain seq x y z
N ALA A 1 -4.42 20.05 -15.25
CA ALA A 1 -4.07 18.61 -15.27
C ALA A 1 -5.35 17.81 -15.11
N ILE A 2 -5.52 16.71 -15.84
CA ILE A 2 -6.64 15.79 -15.62
C ILE A 2 -6.25 14.94 -14.41
N TYR A 3 -6.93 15.10 -13.28
CA TYR A 3 -6.67 14.33 -12.07
C TYR A 3 -7.19 12.90 -12.26
N GLN A 4 -6.31 12.00 -12.66
CA GLN A 4 -6.63 10.58 -12.77
C GLN A 4 -6.67 9.96 -11.37
N THR A 5 -7.76 9.25 -11.06
CA THR A 5 -7.93 8.46 -9.84
C THR A 5 -8.24 7.03 -10.24
N PHE A 6 -7.57 6.07 -9.61
CA PHE A 6 -7.82 4.65 -9.78
C PHE A 6 -8.47 4.11 -8.51
N ILE A 7 -9.48 3.27 -8.68
CA ILE A 7 -10.19 2.62 -7.58
C ILE A 7 -10.17 1.13 -7.88
N LEU A 8 -9.56 0.35 -6.98
CA LEU A 8 -9.59 -1.11 -7.02
C LEU A 8 -10.60 -1.56 -5.99
N VAL A 9 -11.67 -2.22 -6.43
CA VAL A 9 -12.77 -2.68 -5.57
C VAL A 9 -12.70 -4.19 -5.40
N PHE A 10 -12.87 -4.65 -4.17
CA PHE A 10 -12.80 -6.07 -3.81
C PHE A 10 -14.12 -6.53 -3.17
N PRO A 11 -15.17 -6.74 -3.97
CA PRO A 11 -16.52 -7.02 -3.45
C PRO A 11 -16.62 -8.34 -2.68
N ASP A 12 -15.75 -9.29 -2.97
CA ASP A 12 -15.80 -10.64 -2.41
C ASP A 12 -14.91 -10.83 -1.16
N LEU A 13 -14.12 -9.81 -0.79
CA LEU A 13 -13.28 -9.88 0.41
C LEU A 13 -14.13 -9.91 1.68
N GLN A 14 -13.88 -10.91 2.52
CA GLN A 14 -14.49 -11.05 3.84
C GLN A 14 -13.73 -10.24 4.90
N GLU A 15 -14.39 -9.94 6.02
CA GLU A 15 -13.86 -9.04 7.05
C GLU A 15 -12.50 -9.48 7.63
N ASP A 16 -12.31 -10.79 7.83
CA ASP A 16 -11.07 -11.39 8.31
C ASP A 16 -9.91 -11.28 7.31
N GLN A 17 -10.19 -10.89 6.07
CA GLN A 17 -9.20 -10.73 5.01
C GLN A 17 -8.74 -9.28 4.80
N TYR A 18 -9.38 -8.30 5.43
CA TYR A 18 -9.10 -6.86 5.21
C TYR A 18 -7.65 -6.50 5.57
N GLU A 19 -7.18 -6.97 6.72
CA GLU A 19 -5.83 -6.69 7.20
C GLU A 19 -4.76 -7.17 6.19
N SER A 20 -4.86 -8.42 5.73
CA SER A 20 -3.84 -9.02 4.86
C SER A 20 -3.93 -8.59 3.40
N HIS A 21 -5.12 -8.20 2.91
CA HIS A 21 -5.34 -7.88 1.49
C HIS A 21 -5.46 -6.39 1.18
N ILE A 22 -5.82 -5.57 2.15
CA ILE A 22 -5.98 -4.12 1.98
C ILE A 22 -4.90 -3.38 2.77
N ASP A 23 -4.87 -3.56 4.10
CA ASP A 23 -4.02 -2.73 4.96
C ASP A 23 -2.54 -3.08 4.81
N GLU A 24 -2.18 -4.36 4.83
CA GLU A 24 -0.80 -4.81 4.64
C GLU A 24 -0.27 -4.46 3.26
N VAL A 25 -1.09 -4.68 2.22
CA VAL A 25 -0.76 -4.30 0.84
C VAL A 25 -0.50 -2.80 0.74
N GLN A 26 -1.41 -1.98 1.29
CA GLN A 26 -1.26 -0.53 1.29
C GLN A 26 0.04 -0.12 2.01
N ARG A 27 0.28 -0.63 3.23
CA ARG A 27 1.49 -0.30 4.00
C ARG A 27 2.76 -0.70 3.28
N ALA A 28 2.77 -1.87 2.64
CA ALA A 28 3.93 -2.38 1.91
C ALA A 28 4.31 -1.50 0.71
N ILE A 29 3.33 -0.95 0.01
CA ILE A 29 3.57 -0.17 -1.22
C ILE A 29 3.52 1.35 -1.02
N LYS A 30 3.00 1.86 0.10
CA LYS A 30 2.77 3.29 0.35
C LYS A 30 4.02 4.14 0.12
N ILE A 31 5.17 3.73 0.63
CA ILE A 31 6.44 4.48 0.46
C ILE A 31 6.78 4.63 -1.03
N HIS A 32 6.63 3.56 -1.81
CA HIS A 32 6.92 3.60 -3.24
C HIS A 32 5.97 4.54 -3.99
N PHE A 33 4.67 4.50 -3.67
CA PHE A 33 3.68 5.40 -4.28
C PHE A 33 3.97 6.87 -3.94
N VAL A 34 4.27 7.16 -2.68
CA VAL A 34 4.63 8.52 -2.23
C VAL A 34 5.86 9.05 -2.97
N SER A 35 6.87 8.21 -3.19
CA SER A 35 8.06 8.51 -3.99
C SER A 35 7.73 8.92 -5.44
N LYS A 36 6.63 8.41 -5.99
CA LYS A 36 6.12 8.74 -7.33
C LYS A 36 5.09 9.87 -7.36
N GLY A 37 4.86 10.55 -6.23
CA GLY A 37 3.88 11.64 -6.12
C GLY A 37 2.44 11.13 -6.16
N LEU A 38 2.23 9.88 -5.76
CA LEU A 38 0.93 9.22 -5.67
C LEU A 38 0.60 8.91 -4.22
N MET A 39 -0.68 9.06 -3.89
CA MET A 39 -1.24 8.62 -2.61
C MET A 39 -2.00 7.33 -2.85
N ILE A 40 -1.84 6.37 -1.95
CA ILE A 40 -2.67 5.17 -1.89
C ILE A 40 -3.40 5.12 -0.56
N GLY A 41 -4.72 5.02 -0.61
CA GLY A 41 -5.60 4.91 0.55
C GLY A 41 -6.25 3.53 0.64
N GLU A 42 -6.26 3.00 1.85
CA GLU A 42 -6.95 1.81 2.32
C GLU A 42 -8.38 2.14 2.76
N PHE A 43 -9.37 1.40 2.27
CA PHE A 43 -10.76 1.57 2.67
C PHE A 43 -11.43 0.23 2.85
N HIS A 44 -12.18 0.07 3.93
CA HIS A 44 -13.05 -1.09 4.19
C HIS A 44 -14.00 -0.76 5.37
N PRO A 45 -15.05 -1.57 5.63
CA PRO A 45 -16.03 -1.26 6.67
C PRO A 45 -15.48 -1.09 8.09
N LYS A 46 -14.31 -1.69 8.36
CA LYS A 46 -13.66 -1.68 9.69
C LYS A 46 -12.52 -0.67 9.82
N GLN A 47 -12.26 0.16 8.81
CA GLN A 47 -11.22 1.18 8.91
C GLN A 47 -11.53 2.12 10.08
N SER A 48 -10.53 2.36 10.93
CA SER A 48 -10.65 3.21 12.11
C SER A 48 -9.97 4.57 11.94
N GLY A 49 -9.40 4.85 10.76
CA GLY A 49 -8.76 6.13 10.47
C GLY A 49 -9.68 7.33 10.72
N GLU A 50 -9.21 8.29 11.49
CA GLU A 50 -9.96 9.49 11.88
C GLU A 50 -9.76 10.63 10.88
N GLY A 51 -10.75 11.53 10.78
CA GLY A 51 -10.57 12.79 10.06
C GLY A 51 -9.60 13.75 10.76
N ILE A 52 -8.87 14.54 9.97
CA ILE A 52 -7.96 15.58 10.50
C ILE A 52 -8.72 16.61 11.35
N HIS A 53 -9.91 17.04 10.89
CA HIS A 53 -10.69 18.10 11.54
C HIS A 53 -11.77 17.59 12.49
N ASN A 54 -12.19 16.33 12.33
CA ASN A 54 -13.21 15.71 13.18
C ASN A 54 -12.80 14.27 13.52
N LYS A 55 -12.50 14.05 14.80
CA LYS A 55 -12.06 12.77 15.35
C LYS A 55 -13.14 11.70 15.37
N ASP A 56 -14.41 12.08 15.28
CA ASP A 56 -15.54 11.14 15.20
C ASP A 56 -15.85 10.74 13.74
N PHE A 57 -15.29 11.47 12.77
CA PHE A 57 -15.47 11.15 11.36
C PHE A 57 -14.51 10.04 10.93
N ARG A 58 -15.02 9.06 10.16
CA ARG A 58 -14.27 7.90 9.64
C ARG A 58 -14.16 7.97 8.12
N PRO A 59 -13.30 8.85 7.56
CA PRO A 59 -13.22 9.09 6.11
C PRO A 59 -12.79 7.86 5.29
N LEU A 60 -12.15 6.88 5.92
CA LEU A 60 -11.64 5.69 5.26
C LEU A 60 -12.60 4.50 5.33
N GLN A 61 -13.78 4.66 5.93
CA GLN A 61 -14.81 3.62 5.90
C GLN A 61 -15.52 3.61 4.55
N SER A 62 -15.59 2.41 3.96
CA SER A 62 -16.33 2.14 2.73
C SER A 62 -17.16 0.88 2.94
N PRO A 63 -18.40 0.79 2.41
CA PRO A 63 -19.22 -0.42 2.51
C PRO A 63 -18.58 -1.63 1.79
N VAL A 64 -17.66 -1.38 0.85
CA VAL A 64 -16.92 -2.40 0.12
C VAL A 64 -15.42 -2.13 0.25
N PRO A 65 -14.57 -3.15 0.49
CA PRO A 65 -13.13 -2.98 0.56
C PRO A 65 -12.55 -2.47 -0.76
N LEU A 66 -11.68 -1.46 -0.69
CA LEU A 66 -11.06 -0.87 -1.87
C LEU A 66 -9.71 -0.22 -1.58
N LEU A 67 -8.88 -0.15 -2.62
CA LEU A 67 -7.65 0.66 -2.65
C LEU A 67 -7.86 1.82 -3.63
N VAL A 68 -7.63 3.04 -3.16
CA VAL A 68 -7.72 4.25 -4.01
C VAL A 68 -6.34 4.80 -4.25
N ILE A 69 -6.00 5.03 -5.52
CA ILE A 69 -4.75 5.67 -5.93
C ILE A 69 -5.07 6.98 -6.62
N ARG A 70 -4.44 8.07 -6.18
CA ARG A 70 -4.56 9.38 -6.81
C ARG A 70 -3.23 10.11 -6.81
N HIS A 71 -3.12 11.17 -7.58
CA HIS A 71 -2.05 12.13 -7.39
C HIS A 71 -2.11 12.74 -5.99
N MET A 72 -0.94 12.89 -5.39
CA MET A 72 -0.79 13.62 -4.14
C MET A 72 -1.06 15.11 -4.32
N THR A 73 -1.50 15.73 -3.24
CA THR A 73 -1.54 17.18 -3.06
C THR A 73 -0.48 17.56 -2.02
N PRO A 74 -0.04 18.82 -1.98
CA PRO A 74 0.91 19.25 -0.96
C PRO A 74 0.43 19.03 0.49
N MET A 75 -0.88 19.03 0.72
CA MET A 75 -1.48 18.80 2.05
C MET A 75 -1.38 17.34 2.50
N ASP A 76 -1.04 16.40 1.60
CA ASP A 76 -0.93 14.99 1.98
C ASP A 76 0.20 14.72 2.97
N ILE A 77 1.12 15.68 3.14
CA ILE A 77 2.17 15.57 4.15
C ILE A 77 1.63 15.38 5.55
N ASP A 78 0.47 15.95 5.89
CA ASP A 78 -0.08 15.84 7.25
C ASP A 78 -0.61 14.43 7.57
N PHE A 79 -0.90 13.62 6.53
CA PHE A 79 -1.19 12.20 6.70
C PHE A 79 0.08 11.33 6.76
N LEU A 80 1.18 11.79 6.21
CA LEU A 80 2.45 11.06 6.15
C LEU A 80 3.33 11.33 7.39
N ASP A 81 3.24 12.52 7.95
CA ASP A 81 3.98 12.97 9.12
C ASP A 81 3.09 13.01 10.37
N SER A 82 2.47 11.87 10.70
CA SER A 82 1.56 11.73 11.84
C SER A 82 2.19 10.89 12.97
N PRO A 83 2.66 11.51 14.07
CA PRO A 83 3.26 10.78 15.20
C PRO A 83 2.31 9.81 15.89
N SER A 84 1.00 10.08 15.86
CA SER A 84 -0.01 9.19 16.46
C SER A 84 -0.27 7.93 15.62
N GLN A 85 0.06 7.97 14.34
CA GLN A 85 -0.19 6.86 13.41
C GLN A 85 1.08 6.08 13.08
N TYR A 86 2.24 6.74 13.02
CA TYR A 86 3.47 6.14 12.51
C TYR A 86 4.67 6.38 13.44
N PRO A 87 5.54 5.37 13.62
CA PRO A 87 6.81 5.56 14.30
C PRO A 87 7.72 6.50 13.52
N VAL A 88 8.65 7.15 14.24
CA VAL A 88 9.55 8.18 13.67
C VAL A 88 10.31 7.70 12.43
N ASP A 89 10.78 6.44 12.41
CA ASP A 89 11.51 5.88 11.27
C ASP A 89 10.67 5.81 10.00
N LEU A 90 9.37 5.51 10.14
CA LEU A 90 8.47 5.42 9.00
C LEU A 90 8.09 6.82 8.49
N ARG A 91 7.86 7.78 9.40
CA ARG A 91 7.66 9.20 9.06
C ARG A 91 8.85 9.77 8.29
N ILE A 92 10.08 9.47 8.72
CA ILE A 92 11.31 9.86 8.00
C ILE A 92 11.31 9.30 6.56
N LYS A 93 10.94 8.03 6.38
CA LYS A 93 10.87 7.40 5.05
C LYS A 93 9.80 8.08 4.17
N PHE A 94 8.61 8.36 4.72
CA PHE A 94 7.58 9.05 3.96
C PHE A 94 7.96 10.47 3.57
N MET A 95 8.50 11.27 4.49
CA MET A 95 8.97 12.62 4.19
C MET A 95 10.08 12.63 3.14
N SER A 96 11.00 11.67 3.22
CA SER A 96 12.08 11.54 2.23
C SER A 96 11.52 11.20 0.85
N ALA A 97 10.57 10.25 0.78
CA ALA A 97 9.89 9.89 -0.46
C ALA A 97 9.03 11.05 -1.01
N TYR A 98 8.33 11.79 -0.14
CA TYR A 98 7.51 12.96 -0.52
C TYR A 98 8.35 14.02 -1.24
N LEU A 99 9.55 14.29 -0.72
CA LEU A 99 10.47 15.31 -1.26
C LEU A 99 11.04 14.94 -2.65
N GLU A 100 10.96 13.69 -3.09
CA GLU A 100 11.30 13.29 -4.46
C GLU A 100 10.33 13.90 -5.49
N SER A 101 9.07 14.13 -5.08
CA SER A 101 8.01 14.63 -5.95
C SER A 101 7.60 16.07 -5.67
N PHE A 102 7.76 16.55 -4.43
CA PHE A 102 7.40 17.90 -4.01
C PHE A 102 8.58 18.60 -3.36
N LYS A 103 9.05 19.69 -3.97
CA LYS A 103 10.04 20.57 -3.34
C LYS A 103 9.35 21.43 -2.28
N SER A 104 9.67 21.20 -1.01
CA SER A 104 9.10 21.96 0.11
C SER A 104 10.12 22.17 1.23
N PRO A 105 10.61 23.41 1.43
CA PRO A 105 11.51 23.73 2.54
C PRO A 105 10.89 23.43 3.91
N GLU A 106 9.57 23.54 4.03
CA GLU A 106 8.85 23.20 5.25
C GLU A 106 8.99 21.70 5.56
N VAL A 107 8.81 20.83 4.57
CA VAL A 107 8.95 19.38 4.76
C VAL A 107 10.40 18.99 5.00
N GLU A 108 11.37 19.67 4.39
CA GLU A 108 12.79 19.50 4.71
C GLU A 108 13.08 19.80 6.19
N ALA A 109 12.50 20.88 6.73
CA ALA A 109 12.63 21.22 8.14
C ALA A 109 11.98 20.16 9.06
N ARG A 110 10.78 19.67 8.72
CA ARG A 110 10.10 18.57 9.44
C ARG A 110 10.97 17.29 9.44
N LEU A 111 11.58 16.95 8.30
CA LEU A 111 12.47 15.79 8.16
C LEU A 111 13.71 15.92 9.05
N VAL A 112 14.33 17.10 9.12
CA VAL A 112 15.46 17.35 10.02
C VAL A 112 15.04 17.20 11.48
N ALA A 113 13.86 17.70 11.86
CA ALA A 113 13.33 17.55 13.21
C ALA A 113 13.10 16.08 13.58
N ALA A 114 12.47 15.29 12.71
CA ALA A 114 12.22 13.87 12.94
C ALA A 114 13.52 13.05 13.05
N LYS A 115 14.57 13.39 12.27
CA LYS A 115 15.89 12.75 12.43
C LYS A 115 16.51 13.02 13.80
N LYS A 116 16.38 14.25 14.31
CA LYS A 116 16.82 14.59 15.68
C LYS A 116 16.00 13.85 16.74
N GLU A 117 14.68 13.76 16.57
CA GLU A 117 13.78 12.98 17.43
C GLU A 117 14.25 11.52 17.54
N ARG A 118 14.52 10.89 16.39
CA ARG A 118 15.06 9.53 16.33
C ARG A 118 16.40 9.39 17.07
N GLU A 119 17.35 10.32 16.91
CA GLU A 119 18.62 10.29 17.62
C GLU A 119 18.44 10.34 19.15
N VAL A 120 17.47 11.13 19.63
CA VAL A 120 17.14 11.20 21.06
C VAL A 120 16.55 9.87 21.54
N ILE A 121 15.61 9.29 20.79
CA ILE A 121 15.01 7.99 21.09
C ILE A 121 16.08 6.89 21.15
N GLU A 122 17.01 6.86 20.19
CA GLU A 122 18.13 5.89 20.18
C GLU A 122 19.09 6.07 21.37
N LYS A 123 19.34 7.31 21.82
CA LYS A 123 20.17 7.56 23.02
C LYS A 123 19.47 7.09 24.29
N HIS A 124 18.18 7.39 24.44
CA HIS A 124 17.41 6.95 25.59
C HIS A 124 17.24 5.44 25.65
N SER A 125 17.02 4.77 24.51
CA SER A 125 16.92 3.30 24.48
C SER A 125 18.25 2.64 24.87
N LYS A 126 19.39 3.16 24.40
CA LYS A 126 20.72 2.69 24.81
C LYS A 126 21.00 2.92 26.30
N LEU A 127 20.60 4.06 26.85
CA LEU A 127 20.76 4.36 28.28
C LEU A 127 19.89 3.42 29.14
N THR A 128 18.64 3.22 28.72
CA THR A 128 17.69 2.32 29.39
C THR A 128 18.16 0.87 29.33
N ALA A 129 18.65 0.40 28.17
CA ALA A 129 19.22 -0.94 28.03
C ALA A 129 20.46 -1.15 28.90
N ARG A 130 21.31 -0.13 29.07
CA ARG A 130 22.46 -0.17 29.99
C ARG A 130 22.05 -0.24 31.47
N LEU A 131 20.96 0.42 31.85
CA LEU A 131 20.41 0.34 33.20
C LEU A 131 19.77 -1.03 33.47
N VAL A 132 19.02 -1.57 32.51
CA VAL A 132 18.38 -2.90 32.60
C VAL A 132 19.40 -4.05 32.61
N GLN A 133 20.52 -3.92 31.89
CA GLN A 133 21.64 -4.90 31.96
C GLN A 133 22.27 -5.00 33.36
N HIS A 134 22.10 -3.99 34.22
CA HIS A 134 22.60 -4.01 35.59
C HIS A 134 21.63 -4.71 36.58
N GLU A 135 20.40 -5.02 36.17
CA GLU A 135 19.32 -5.53 37.04
C GLU A 135 18.73 -6.88 36.63
N SER A 136 19.21 -7.56 35.58
CA SER A 136 18.62 -8.83 35.13
C SER A 136 19.63 -9.84 34.61
N ASN A 137 20.41 -10.43 35.53
CA ASN A 137 20.93 -11.78 35.41
C ASN A 137 20.04 -12.72 36.24
N ASN A 138 18.89 -13.14 35.70
CA ASN A 138 18.24 -14.42 36.02
C ASN A 138 16.89 -14.58 35.28
N LEU A 139 16.84 -15.57 34.37
CA LEU A 139 15.77 -16.54 34.10
C LEU A 139 15.67 -16.92 32.61
N ARG A 140 15.76 -18.23 32.35
CA ARG A 140 15.61 -18.91 31.04
C ARG A 140 14.20 -19.50 30.90
N GLY A 141 13.77 -19.71 29.65
CA GLY A 141 12.65 -20.59 29.20
C GLY A 141 11.36 -19.83 28.88
N SER A 142 10.55 -20.11 27.84
CA SER A 142 10.39 -21.31 27.00
C SER A 142 9.69 -20.97 25.66
N GLN A 143 9.68 -21.96 24.74
CA GLN A 143 9.12 -22.00 23.37
C GLN A 143 7.58 -22.09 23.30
N HIS A 144 6.97 -21.67 22.16
CA HIS A 144 6.13 -22.45 21.21
C HIS A 144 5.43 -21.52 20.16
N ILE A 145 5.55 -21.73 18.82
CA ILE A 145 4.65 -22.40 17.81
C ILE A 145 3.18 -21.89 17.83
N GLY A 146 2.46 -21.47 16.77
CA GLY A 146 2.54 -21.41 15.29
C GLY A 146 1.37 -20.51 14.76
N PRO A 147 0.78 -20.65 13.54
CA PRO A 147 0.99 -21.66 12.50
C PRO A 147 1.66 -21.11 11.24
N GLU A 148 2.49 -21.94 10.62
CA GLU A 148 2.75 -21.88 9.18
C GLU A 148 1.51 -22.41 8.47
N THR A 149 0.95 -21.63 7.55
CA THR A 149 -0.07 -22.11 6.63
C THR A 149 0.63 -22.62 5.37
N ASP A 150 0.64 -23.93 5.20
CA ASP A 150 1.00 -24.62 3.97
C ASP A 150 0.06 -24.17 2.84
N PHE A 151 0.58 -23.40 1.88
CA PHE A 151 -0.02 -23.27 0.55
C PHE A 151 0.73 -24.21 -0.39
N ASN A 152 0.25 -25.46 -0.49
CA ASN A 152 0.70 -26.38 -1.53
C ASN A 152 -0.05 -26.06 -2.83
N GLY A 153 0.54 -25.18 -3.64
CA GLY A 153 0.11 -24.83 -4.98
C GLY A 153 0.65 -23.46 -5.39
N ILE A 154 1.19 -23.34 -6.61
CA ILE A 154 1.62 -22.03 -7.15
C ILE A 154 0.37 -21.17 -7.36
N ASP A 155 0.19 -20.13 -6.54
CA ASP A 155 -0.90 -19.17 -6.69
C ASP A 155 -0.59 -18.22 -7.86
N GLU A 156 -1.46 -18.15 -8.86
CA GLU A 156 -1.30 -17.26 -10.01
C GLU A 156 -2.25 -16.06 -9.92
N TRP A 157 -1.69 -14.84 -9.93
CA TRP A 157 -2.44 -13.58 -9.93
C TRP A 157 -2.35 -12.92 -11.30
N THR A 158 -3.50 -12.57 -11.85
CA THR A 158 -3.58 -11.96 -13.18
C THR A 158 -3.95 -10.49 -13.09
N ILE A 159 -3.20 -9.63 -13.78
CA ILE A 159 -3.48 -8.20 -13.96
C ILE A 159 -3.89 -7.98 -15.41
N LEU A 160 -5.18 -7.79 -15.65
CA LEU A 160 -5.70 -7.38 -16.95
C LEU A 160 -5.61 -5.88 -17.10
N TYR A 161 -5.25 -5.40 -18.29
CA TYR A 161 -5.34 -3.97 -18.58
C TYR A 161 -6.06 -3.67 -19.89
N GLY A 162 -6.91 -2.65 -19.85
CA GLY A 162 -7.51 -2.02 -21.02
C GLY A 162 -6.92 -0.63 -21.18
N THR A 163 -6.30 -0.33 -22.32
CA THR A 163 -5.66 0.97 -22.56
C THR A 163 -5.94 1.50 -23.95
N GLN A 164 -6.09 2.82 -24.09
CA GLN A 164 -6.11 3.49 -25.41
C GLN A 164 -4.79 4.21 -25.72
N THR A 165 -4.24 4.94 -24.74
CA THR A 165 -3.04 5.77 -24.90
C THR A 165 -1.79 5.19 -24.22
N GLY A 166 -1.84 3.93 -23.77
CA GLY A 166 -0.73 3.24 -23.10
C GLY A 166 -0.58 3.50 -21.59
N THR A 167 -1.35 4.42 -20.99
CA THR A 167 -1.22 4.74 -19.56
C THR A 167 -1.56 3.56 -18.65
N ALA A 168 -2.69 2.89 -18.89
CA ALA A 168 -3.10 1.73 -18.10
C ALA A 168 -2.14 0.55 -18.30
N ALA A 169 -1.59 0.37 -19.51
CA ALA A 169 -0.55 -0.64 -19.77
C ALA A 169 0.74 -0.35 -18.99
N SER A 170 1.25 0.88 -19.03
CA SER A 170 2.47 1.26 -18.29
C SER A 170 2.31 1.04 -16.79
N PHE A 171 1.13 1.38 -16.26
CA PHE A 171 0.80 1.18 -14.86
C PHE A 171 0.67 -0.31 -14.50
N ALA A 172 -0.05 -1.11 -15.29
CA ALA A 172 -0.19 -2.54 -15.08
C ALA A 172 1.15 -3.27 -15.09
N ASN A 173 2.05 -2.88 -15.99
CA ASN A 173 3.42 -3.42 -16.04
C ASN A 173 4.24 -2.99 -14.81
N THR A 174 4.08 -1.77 -14.33
CA THR A 174 4.77 -1.29 -13.12
C THR A 174 4.26 -2.01 -11.88
N LEU A 175 2.93 -2.13 -11.72
CA LEU A 175 2.30 -2.87 -10.64
C LEU A 175 2.72 -4.35 -10.68
N GLY A 176 2.71 -4.97 -11.85
CA GLY A 176 3.17 -6.35 -12.03
C GLY A 176 4.61 -6.55 -11.54
N LYS A 177 5.53 -5.65 -11.89
CA LYS A 177 6.94 -5.71 -11.41
C LYS A 177 7.05 -5.54 -9.90
N LEU A 178 6.26 -4.65 -9.30
CA LEU A 178 6.24 -4.45 -7.85
C LEU A 178 5.69 -5.69 -7.14
N LEU A 179 4.57 -6.23 -7.62
CA LEU A 179 3.96 -7.43 -7.06
C LEU A 179 4.88 -8.64 -7.23
N GLN A 180 5.60 -8.78 -8.34
CA GLN A 180 6.61 -9.84 -8.51
C GLN A 180 7.69 -9.81 -7.42
N HIS A 181 8.06 -8.62 -6.93
CA HIS A 181 9.06 -8.50 -5.86
C HIS A 181 8.54 -9.03 -4.51
N VAL A 182 7.25 -8.84 -4.24
CA VAL A 182 6.57 -9.34 -3.03
C VAL A 182 6.26 -10.84 -3.17
N ALA A 183 5.71 -11.22 -4.32
CA ALA A 183 5.29 -12.57 -4.69
C ALA A 183 6.42 -13.61 -4.69
N LYS A 184 7.67 -13.19 -4.97
CA LYS A 184 8.86 -14.06 -4.89
C LYS A 184 9.06 -14.72 -3.52
N LYS A 185 8.55 -14.12 -2.44
CA LYS A 185 8.66 -14.68 -1.09
C LYS A 185 7.55 -15.68 -0.75
N GLN A 186 6.52 -15.78 -1.57
CA GLN A 186 5.29 -16.51 -1.29
C GLN A 186 4.88 -17.48 -2.42
N GLU A 187 5.79 -17.80 -3.35
CA GLU A 187 5.54 -18.70 -4.49
C GLU A 187 4.38 -18.27 -5.42
N ILE A 188 4.09 -16.97 -5.48
CA ILE A 188 3.03 -16.41 -6.32
C ILE A 188 3.58 -16.04 -7.70
N THR A 189 2.87 -16.42 -8.77
CA THR A 189 3.18 -16.01 -10.15
C THR A 189 2.30 -14.82 -10.55
N ILE A 190 2.92 -13.72 -11.01
CA ILE A 190 2.18 -12.55 -11.48
C ILE A 190 2.17 -12.51 -13.01
N ARG A 191 0.98 -12.53 -13.59
CA ARG A 191 0.74 -12.44 -15.03
C ARG A 191 0.11 -11.08 -15.35
N VAL A 192 0.65 -10.34 -16.31
CA VAL A 192 0.06 -9.08 -16.80
C VAL A 192 -0.37 -9.27 -18.24
N VAL A 193 -1.64 -9.02 -18.57
CA VAL A 193 -2.23 -9.34 -19.88
C VAL A 193 -3.06 -8.16 -20.36
N ALA A 194 -2.98 -7.83 -21.65
CA ALA A 194 -3.91 -6.90 -22.26
C ALA A 194 -5.30 -7.56 -22.39
N MET A 195 -6.38 -6.81 -22.20
CA MET A 195 -7.74 -7.37 -22.21
C MET A 195 -8.11 -8.01 -23.56
N ASP A 196 -7.63 -7.45 -24.67
CA ASP A 196 -7.83 -7.98 -26.03
C ASP A 196 -7.06 -9.29 -26.30
N GLU A 197 -6.04 -9.57 -25.50
CA GLU A 197 -5.28 -10.83 -25.53
C GLU A 197 -5.83 -11.88 -24.56
N TYR A 198 -6.76 -11.51 -23.67
CA TYR A 198 -7.28 -12.38 -22.62
C TYR A 198 -8.51 -13.19 -23.06
N LYS A 199 -8.49 -14.51 -22.83
CA LYS A 199 -9.60 -15.40 -23.23
C LYS A 199 -10.62 -15.54 -22.11
N PHE A 200 -11.46 -14.51 -21.95
CA PHE A 200 -12.48 -14.44 -20.89
C PHE A 200 -13.34 -15.70 -20.73
N LYS A 201 -13.77 -16.33 -21.84
CA LYS A 201 -14.65 -17.51 -21.78
C LYS A 201 -13.99 -18.75 -21.19
N SER A 202 -12.68 -18.93 -21.37
CA SER A 202 -11.97 -20.15 -20.98
C SER A 202 -11.13 -19.99 -19.72
N ASP A 203 -10.66 -18.77 -19.46
CA ASP A 203 -9.60 -18.52 -18.49
C ASP A 203 -10.16 -17.88 -17.22
N LEU A 204 -11.23 -17.07 -17.31
CA LEU A 204 -11.81 -16.37 -16.17
C LEU A 204 -12.25 -17.31 -15.05
N ALA A 205 -12.88 -18.43 -15.39
CA ALA A 205 -13.35 -19.42 -14.41
C ALA A 205 -12.21 -20.16 -13.69
N LYS A 206 -10.96 -19.99 -14.14
CA LYS A 206 -9.77 -20.63 -13.58
C LYS A 206 -8.92 -19.64 -12.77
N GLU A 207 -9.24 -18.35 -12.80
CA GLU A 207 -8.48 -17.33 -12.07
C GLU A 207 -8.70 -17.49 -10.57
N SER A 208 -7.61 -17.59 -9.82
CA SER A 208 -7.65 -17.56 -8.36
C SER A 208 -7.78 -16.11 -7.84
N LYS A 209 -7.06 -15.17 -8.48
CA LYS A 209 -7.13 -13.72 -8.19
C LYS A 209 -6.91 -12.92 -9.47
N LEU A 210 -7.86 -12.03 -9.79
CA LEU A 210 -7.86 -11.19 -10.98
C LEU A 210 -7.94 -9.70 -10.60
N PHE A 211 -6.98 -8.91 -11.09
CA PHE A 211 -6.95 -7.46 -10.97
C PHE A 211 -7.20 -6.84 -12.34
N VAL A 212 -8.05 -5.82 -12.41
CA VAL A 212 -8.45 -5.18 -13.67
C VAL A 212 -8.06 -3.70 -13.62
N ILE A 213 -7.26 -3.27 -14.58
CA ILE A 213 -6.76 -1.90 -14.72
C ILE A 213 -7.22 -1.37 -16.08
N SER A 214 -8.36 -0.70 -16.12
CA SER A 214 -8.91 -0.15 -17.36
C SER A 214 -8.96 1.37 -17.32
N SER A 215 -8.53 2.01 -18.41
CA SER A 215 -8.80 3.43 -18.67
C SER A 215 -10.12 3.58 -19.40
N THR A 216 -10.96 4.55 -19.04
CA THR A 216 -12.12 4.91 -19.87
C THR A 216 -11.73 5.84 -21.04
N PHE A 217 -12.46 5.79 -22.15
CA PHE A 217 -12.31 6.65 -23.31
C PHE A 217 -13.63 7.38 -23.65
N GLY A 218 -13.56 8.51 -24.34
CA GLY A 218 -14.76 9.25 -24.76
C GLY A 218 -15.64 9.70 -23.59
N SER A 219 -16.90 9.25 -23.57
CA SER A 219 -17.92 9.64 -22.58
C SER A 219 -18.00 8.70 -21.37
N GLY A 220 -16.93 7.93 -21.11
CA GLY A 220 -16.92 6.87 -20.10
C GLY A 220 -16.98 5.45 -20.69
N ASP A 221 -16.82 5.32 -22.00
CA ASP A 221 -16.77 4.04 -22.69
C ASP A 221 -15.49 3.26 -22.34
N PRO A 222 -15.49 1.92 -22.42
CA PRO A 222 -14.25 1.15 -22.31
C PRO A 222 -13.27 1.51 -23.44
N PRO A 223 -11.96 1.30 -23.24
CA PRO A 223 -10.98 1.49 -24.30
C PRO A 223 -11.23 0.47 -25.42
N ILE A 224 -10.87 0.79 -26.67
CA ILE A 224 -11.15 -0.10 -27.81
C ILE A 224 -10.51 -1.49 -27.61
N MET A 225 -9.38 -1.55 -26.89
CA MET A 225 -8.70 -2.80 -26.51
C MET A 225 -9.25 -3.45 -25.22
N GLY A 226 -10.43 -3.05 -24.76
CA GLY A 226 -11.11 -3.55 -23.55
C GLY A 226 -12.45 -4.23 -23.83
N ILE A 227 -12.70 -4.63 -25.08
CA ILE A 227 -13.91 -5.34 -25.55
C ILE A 227 -13.53 -6.75 -25.97
#